data_AF-A0A7W5PGF5-F1
#
_entry.id   AF-A0A7W5PGF5-F1
#
_cell.length_a   1.000
_cell.length_b   1.000
_cell.length_c   1.000
_cell.angle_alpha   90.00
_cell.angle_beta   90.00
_cell.angle_gamma   90.00
#
_symmetry.space_group_name_H-M   'P 1'
#
loop_
_entity.id
_entity.type
_entity.pdbx_description
1 polymer ?
#
loop_
_entity_poly.entity_id
_entity_poly.type
_entity_poly.pdbx_seq_one_letter_code
_entity_poly.pdbx_strand_id
1 'polypeptide(L)'
;MDMDELRSRLAAILAVEEAEPTDWLEVERLASQLQRELPIDATPEAVHRYLDDADIRSRDNSYGARQRQDVHRYVDHGEYDDGIPVPWWGCALVLLGAAGIVKWLLM
;
A
#
# COMPACT_ATOMS: atom_id res chain seq x y z
N MET A 1 15.06 2.73 11.97
CA MET A 1 14.51 3.52 10.86
C MET A 1 13.21 4.13 11.33
N ASP A 2 13.05 5.44 11.13
CA ASP A 2 11.77 6.12 11.36
C ASP A 2 10.90 6.11 10.09
N MET A 3 9.68 6.62 10.20
CA MET A 3 8.70 6.60 9.10
C MET A 3 9.08 7.53 7.95
N ASP A 4 9.78 8.63 8.22
CA ASP A 4 10.20 9.58 7.19
C ASP A 4 11.35 9.00 6.37
N GLU A 5 12.30 8.34 7.05
CA GLU A 5 13.39 7.60 6.44
C GLU A 5 12.86 6.43 5.58
N LEU A 6 11.89 5.67 6.07
CA LEU A 6 11.26 4.59 5.30
C LEU A 6 10.60 5.13 4.02
N ARG A 7 9.77 6.18 4.14
CA ARG A 7 9.11 6.79 2.98
C ARG A 7 10.10 7.35 1.97
N SER A 8 11.18 8.00 2.44
CA SER A 8 12.24 8.50 1.56
C SER A 8 12.95 7.38 0.81
N ARG A 9 13.20 6.23 1.44
CA ARG A 9 13.86 5.09 0.79
C ARG A 9 12.94 4.37 -0.19
N LEU A 10 11.65 4.25 0.13
CA LEU A 10 10.65 3.74 -0.81
C LEU A 10 10.51 4.63 -2.04
N ALA A 11 10.48 5.96 -1.85
CA ALA A 11 10.47 6.91 -2.96
C ALA A 11 11.69 6.76 -3.88
N ALA A 12 12.87 6.49 -3.31
CA ALA A 12 14.07 6.25 -4.08
C ALA A 12 13.99 4.95 -4.91
N ILE A 13 13.43 3.87 -4.34
CA ILE A 13 13.21 2.61 -5.07
C ILE A 13 12.21 2.81 -6.20
N LEU A 14 11.08 3.49 -5.94
CA LEU A 14 10.08 3.82 -6.95
C LEU A 14 10.68 4.61 -8.11
N ALA A 15 11.51 5.61 -7.82
CA ALA A 15 12.17 6.41 -8.86
C ALA A 15 13.10 5.59 -9.77
N VAL A 16 13.76 4.56 -9.23
CA VAL A 16 14.58 3.63 -10.04
C VAL A 16 13.69 2.68 -10.84
N GLU A 17 12.62 2.16 -10.24
CA GLU A 17 11.70 1.24 -10.90
C GLU A 17 10.96 1.90 -12.07
N GLU A 18 10.59 3.16 -11.92
CA GLU A 18 9.85 3.95 -12.92
C GLU A 18 10.73 4.58 -14.01
N ALA A 19 12.05 4.45 -13.90
CA ALA A 19 12.96 4.87 -14.95
C ALA A 19 12.83 4.00 -16.21
N GLU A 20 13.11 4.57 -17.39
CA GLU A 20 13.12 3.83 -18.66
C GLU A 20 14.53 3.81 -19.28
N PRO A 21 15.17 2.63 -19.46
CA PRO A 21 14.71 1.30 -19.04
C PRO A 21 14.83 1.10 -17.52
N THR A 22 13.94 0.29 -16.94
CA THR A 22 13.98 -0.04 -15.52
C THR A 22 15.24 -0.84 -15.17
N ASP A 23 16.01 -0.37 -14.19
CA ASP A 23 17.16 -1.10 -13.64
C ASP A 23 16.71 -2.07 -12.54
N TRP A 24 16.20 -3.23 -12.95
CA TRP A 24 15.69 -4.24 -12.03
C TRP A 24 16.73 -4.78 -11.05
N LEU A 25 18.01 -4.78 -11.42
CA LEU A 25 19.09 -5.21 -10.53
C LEU A 25 19.26 -4.21 -9.38
N GLU A 26 19.20 -2.92 -9.69
CA GLU A 26 19.27 -1.88 -8.66
C GLU A 26 18.00 -1.83 -7.79
N VAL A 27 16.82 -2.04 -8.38
CA VAL A 27 15.56 -2.18 -7.63
C VAL A 27 15.66 -3.33 -6.61
N GLU A 28 16.10 -4.52 -7.04
CA GLU A 28 16.25 -5.68 -6.17
C GLU A 28 17.30 -5.45 -5.06
N ARG A 29 18.42 -4.81 -5.40
CA ARG A 29 19.48 -4.46 -4.44
C ARG A 29 18.96 -3.52 -3.34
N LEU A 30 18.27 -2.44 -3.74
CA LEU A 30 17.73 -1.45 -2.80
C LEU A 30 16.60 -2.05 -1.96
N ALA A 31 15.71 -2.84 -2.57
CA ALA A 31 14.61 -3.50 -1.87
C ALA A 31 15.13 -4.49 -0.81
N SER A 32 16.07 -5.37 -1.20
CA SER A 32 16.72 -6.32 -0.29
C SER A 32 17.52 -5.64 0.82
N GLN A 33 18.10 -4.46 0.56
CA GLN A 33 18.76 -3.67 1.59
C GLN A 33 17.74 -3.13 2.59
N LEU A 34 16.66 -2.51 2.11
CA LEU A 34 15.62 -1.94 2.95
C LEU A 34 14.92 -3.01 3.81
N GLN A 35 14.59 -4.16 3.21
CA GLN A 35 13.93 -5.27 3.88
C GLN A 35 14.76 -5.83 5.06
N ARG A 36 16.09 -5.89 4.94
CA ARG A 36 16.99 -6.33 6.02
C ARG A 36 17.05 -5.36 7.20
N GLU A 37 16.76 -4.09 6.97
CA GLU A 37 16.80 -3.04 7.97
C GLU A 37 15.43 -2.83 8.66
N LEU A 38 14.37 -3.39 8.09
CA LEU A 38 13.01 -3.30 8.61
C LEU A 38 12.74 -4.32 9.72
N PRO A 39 12.01 -3.94 10.79
CA PRO A 39 11.48 -4.90 11.76
C PRO A 39 10.40 -5.75 11.10
N ILE A 40 10.42 -7.06 11.35
CA ILE A 40 9.48 -8.05 10.76
C ILE A 40 8.00 -7.65 10.97
N ASP A 41 7.66 -7.08 12.13
CA ASP A 41 6.28 -6.79 12.52
C ASP A 41 5.85 -5.32 12.34
N ALA A 42 6.73 -4.45 11.82
CA ALA A 42 6.49 -3.01 11.80
C ALA A 42 6.13 -2.45 10.40
N THR A 43 6.07 -3.31 9.39
CA THR A 43 5.94 -2.87 8.00
C THR A 43 4.55 -3.21 7.46
N PRO A 44 3.80 -2.24 6.91
CA PRO A 44 2.58 -2.49 6.14
C PRO A 44 2.73 -3.63 5.14
N GLU A 45 1.71 -4.48 5.01
CA GLU A 45 1.75 -5.62 4.08
C GLU A 45 2.06 -5.18 2.64
N ALA A 46 1.47 -4.07 2.18
CA ALA A 46 1.73 -3.52 0.84
C ALA A 46 3.22 -3.19 0.61
N VAL A 47 3.88 -2.61 1.62
CA VAL A 47 5.32 -2.29 1.56
C VAL A 47 6.13 -3.58 1.63
N HIS A 48 5.77 -4.51 2.51
CA HIS A 48 6.47 -5.80 2.62
C HIS A 48 6.46 -6.55 1.28
N ARG A 49 5.28 -6.67 0.67
CA ARG A 49 5.09 -7.34 -0.63
C ARG A 49 5.79 -6.60 -1.77
N TYR A 50 5.85 -5.27 -1.71
CA TYR A 50 6.62 -4.48 -2.66
C TYR A 50 8.13 -4.73 -2.56
N LEU A 51 8.67 -4.92 -1.36
CA LEU A 51 10.10 -5.20 -1.24
C LEU A 51 10.46 -6.63 -1.66
N ASP A 52 9.57 -7.59 -1.46
CA ASP A 52 9.83 -9.00 -1.74
C ASP A 52 9.67 -9.37 -3.23
N ASP A 53 8.65 -8.82 -3.90
CA ASP A 53 8.21 -9.32 -5.21
C ASP A 53 8.83 -8.61 -6.43
N ALA A 54 10.08 -8.13 -6.33
CA ALA A 54 10.73 -7.42 -7.44
C ALA A 54 10.82 -8.27 -8.72
N ASP A 55 11.06 -9.58 -8.59
CA ASP A 55 11.13 -10.51 -9.71
C ASP A 55 9.76 -10.72 -10.39
N ILE A 56 8.66 -10.74 -9.62
CA ILE A 56 7.29 -10.83 -10.13
C ILE A 56 6.94 -9.53 -10.85
N ARG A 57 7.21 -8.36 -10.26
CA ARG A 57 6.98 -7.05 -10.89
C ARG A 57 7.73 -6.91 -12.21
N SER A 58 8.93 -7.49 -12.32
CA SER A 58 9.71 -7.46 -13.57
C SER A 58 9.06 -8.23 -14.73
N ARG A 59 8.14 -9.16 -14.43
CA ARG A 59 7.49 -10.06 -15.41
C ARG A 59 6.02 -9.74 -15.62
N ASP A 60 5.34 -9.16 -14.62
CA ASP A 60 3.93 -8.79 -14.68
C ASP A 60 3.74 -7.29 -14.44
N ASN A 61 3.58 -6.56 -15.55
CA ASN A 61 3.37 -5.12 -15.52
C ASN A 61 2.07 -4.70 -14.82
N SER A 62 1.02 -5.52 -14.86
CA SER A 62 -0.27 -5.18 -14.23
C SER A 62 -0.16 -5.30 -12.71
N TYR A 63 0.52 -6.36 -12.26
CA TYR A 63 0.89 -6.54 -10.86
C TYR A 63 1.79 -5.42 -10.36
N GLY A 64 2.87 -5.12 -11.10
CA GLY A 64 3.81 -4.05 -10.77
C GLY A 64 3.16 -2.68 -10.70
N ALA A 65 2.27 -2.35 -11.65
CA ALA A 65 1.53 -1.08 -11.63
C ALA A 65 0.66 -0.92 -10.38
N ARG A 66 0.00 -2.00 -9.94
CA ARG A 66 -0.82 -1.98 -8.72
C ARG A 66 0.05 -1.78 -7.47
N GLN A 67 1.14 -2.53 -7.35
CA GLN A 67 2.04 -2.37 -6.21
C GLN A 67 2.66 -0.97 -6.16
N ARG A 68 3.11 -0.42 -7.29
CA ARG A 68 3.63 0.97 -7.33
C ARG A 68 2.58 1.96 -6.86
N GLN A 69 1.33 1.82 -7.31
CA GLN A 69 0.23 2.68 -6.86
C GLN A 69 0.01 2.61 -5.34
N ASP A 70 0.03 1.41 -4.76
CA ASP A 70 -0.18 1.22 -3.31
C ASP A 70 0.97 1.84 -2.51
N VAL A 71 2.22 1.68 -2.98
CA VAL A 71 3.40 2.25 -2.31
C VAL A 71 3.47 3.77 -2.49
N HIS A 72 3.09 4.32 -3.64
CA HIS A 72 2.93 5.77 -3.83
C HIS A 72 1.95 6.35 -2.81
N ARG A 73 0.77 5.72 -2.64
CA ARG A 73 -0.21 6.16 -1.62
C ARG A 73 0.39 6.17 -0.22
N TYR A 74 1.16 5.15 0.13
CA TYR A 74 1.85 5.06 1.40
C TYR A 74 2.91 6.15 1.58
N VAL A 75 3.71 6.42 0.56
CA VAL A 75 4.75 7.47 0.58
C VAL A 75 4.11 8.85 0.72
N ASP A 76 3.06 9.15 -0.04
CA ASP A 76 2.45 10.48 -0.10
C ASP A 76 1.62 10.81 1.13
N HIS A 77 0.86 9.84 1.64
CA HIS A 77 -0.15 10.10 2.67
C HIS A 77 0.18 9.44 4.01
N GLY A 78 1.13 8.49 4.05
CA GLY A 78 1.30 7.59 5.20
C GLY A 78 0.06 6.72 5.45
N GLU A 79 -0.88 6.72 4.51
CA GLU A 79 -2.14 5.98 4.62
C GLU A 79 -1.91 4.51 4.33
N TYR A 80 -2.51 3.71 5.20
CA TYR A 80 -2.44 2.26 5.17
C TYR A 80 -3.86 1.74 4.88
N ASP A 81 -4.02 1.10 3.72
CA ASP A 81 -5.22 0.30 3.47
C ASP A 81 -4.84 -1.16 3.78
N ASP A 82 -5.28 -1.64 4.95
CA ASP A 82 -5.24 -3.05 5.36
C ASP A 82 -5.97 -3.97 4.37
N GLY A 83 -6.63 -3.42 3.35
CA GLY A 83 -7.42 -4.17 2.41
C GLY A 83 -8.63 -4.82 3.08
N ILE A 84 -9.09 -4.32 4.25
CA ILE A 84 -10.38 -4.76 4.80
C ILE A 84 -11.44 -4.24 3.82
N PRO A 85 -12.07 -5.13 3.02
CA PRO A 85 -13.16 -4.68 2.18
C PRO A 85 -14.24 -4.23 3.14
N VAL A 86 -14.57 -2.94 3.16
CA VAL A 86 -15.66 -2.42 3.99
C VAL A 86 -16.89 -3.27 3.67
N PRO A 87 -17.40 -4.08 4.62
CA PRO A 87 -18.51 -4.95 4.31
C PRO A 87 -19.66 -4.04 3.91
N TRP A 88 -20.14 -4.16 2.68
CA TRP A 88 -21.37 -3.56 2.15
C TRP A 88 -22.56 -3.56 3.15
N TRP A 89 -22.57 -4.50 4.09
CA TRP A 89 -23.56 -4.59 5.16
C TRP A 89 -23.45 -3.46 6.20
N GLY A 90 -22.27 -2.87 6.38
CA GLY A 90 -22.08 -1.67 7.21
C GLY A 90 -22.84 -0.46 6.65
N CYS A 91 -22.82 -0.27 5.32
CA CYS A 91 -23.63 0.78 4.68
C CYS A 91 -25.13 0.48 4.82
N ALA A 92 -25.55 -0.78 4.67
CA ALA A 92 -26.95 -1.18 4.88
C ALA A 92 -27.43 -0.93 6.32
N LEU A 93 -26.58 -1.20 7.33
CA LEU A 93 -26.90 -0.94 8.73
C LEU A 93 -27.03 0.55 9.05
N VAL A 94 -26.18 1.40 8.47
CA VAL A 94 -26.29 2.87 8.61
C VAL A 94 -27.58 3.38 7.98
N LEU A 95 -27.95 2.89 6.79
CA LEU A 95 -29.21 3.27 6.12
C LEU A 95 -30.45 2.82 6.91
N LEU A 96 -30.44 1.60 7.45
CA LEU A 96 -31.55 1.08 8.27
C LEU A 96 -31.67 1.83 9.60
N GLY A 97 -30.54 2.15 10.23
CA GLY A 97 -30.49 2.96 11.45
C GLY A 97 -31.05 4.37 11.21
N ALA A 98 -30.63 5.04 10.13
CA ALA A 98 -31.12 6.37 9.78
C ALA A 98 -32.63 6.36 9.47
N ALA A 99 -33.14 5.37 8.74
CA ALA A 99 -34.56 5.22 8.47
C ALA A 99 -35.38 4.96 9.75
N GLY A 100 -34.85 4.17 10.69
CA GLY A 100 -35.47 3.93 11.99
C GLY A 100 -35.56 5.18 12.85
N ILE A 101 -34.50 5.99 12.89
CA ILE A 101 -34.46 7.26 13.63
C ILE A 101 -35.46 8.26 13.04
N VAL A 102 -35.50 8.41 11.71
CA VAL A 102 -36.47 9.29 11.03
C VAL A 102 -37.90 8.86 11.32
N LYS A 103 -38.18 7.56 11.29
CA LYS A 103 -39.52 7.05 11.63
C LYS A 103 -39.90 7.31 13.09
N TRP A 104 -38.96 7.18 14.03
CA TRP A 104 -39.21 7.47 15.44
C TRP A 104 -39.44 8.96 15.71
N LEU A 105 -38.75 9.86 15.00
CA LEU A 105 -38.97 11.31 15.11
C LEU A 105 -40.29 11.79 14.48
N LEU A 106 -40.88 11.00 13.58
CA LEU A 106 -42.14 11.33 12.89
C LEU A 106 -43.39 10.70 13.55
N MET A 107 -43.23 9.97 14.65
CA MET A 107 -44.31 9.29 15.40
C MET A 107 -44.48 9.92 16.77
#